data_AF-A0A928JBE4-F1
#
_entry.id   AF-A0A928JBE4-F1
#
_cell.length_a   1.000
_cell.length_b   1.000
_cell.length_c   1.000
_cell.angle_alpha   90.00
_cell.angle_beta   90.00
_cell.angle_gamma   90.00
#
_symmetry.space_group_name_H-M   'P 1'
#
loop_
_entity.id
_entity.type
_entity.pdbx_description
1 polymer ?
#
loop_
_entity_poly.entity_id
_entity_poly.type
_entity_poly.pdbx_seq_one_letter_code
_entity_poly.pdbx_strand_id
1 'polypeptide(L)'
;MSTPISIQLFSLRDQASQDLEGTLAKLAEYGYDGVEPYTFWDYSAKDFKAICDKFGLKITSFHTGLECYINDGIEKTCADRIEAGCEVVAFPYICGGYHAGQEHYEETKEMCAKIIEIYQ
;
A
#
# COMPACT_ATOMS: atom_id res chain seq x y z
N MET A 1 16.00 21.67 -2.45
CA MET A 1 15.03 20.76 -1.83
C MET A 1 15.54 19.34 -2.00
N SER A 2 15.58 18.53 -0.94
CA SER A 2 15.94 17.11 -1.01
C SER A 2 14.80 16.31 -1.62
N THR A 3 15.12 15.21 -2.30
CA THR A 3 14.12 14.24 -2.77
C THR A 3 13.50 13.54 -1.56
N PRO A 4 12.16 13.53 -1.39
CA PRO A 4 11.52 12.86 -0.26
C PRO A 4 11.84 11.36 -0.24
N ILE A 5 12.03 10.80 0.95
CA ILE A 5 12.35 9.37 1.13
C ILE A 5 11.26 8.69 1.96
N SER A 6 10.68 7.64 1.38
CA SER A 6 9.74 6.73 2.05
C SER A 6 10.37 5.37 2.34
N ILE A 7 9.84 4.68 3.35
CA ILE A 7 10.22 3.31 3.67
C ILE A 7 9.06 2.33 3.48
N GLN A 8 9.36 1.18 2.87
CA GLN A 8 8.40 0.09 2.77
C GLN A 8 8.32 -0.64 4.12
N LEU A 9 7.11 -0.67 4.70
CA LEU A 9 6.89 -1.07 6.11
C LEU A 9 7.04 -2.56 6.36
N PHE A 10 7.07 -3.42 5.33
CA PHE A 10 7.39 -4.84 5.53
C PHE A 10 8.82 -5.04 6.06
N SER A 11 9.72 -4.09 5.77
CA SER A 11 11.08 -4.04 6.35
C SER A 11 11.07 -3.91 7.88
N LEU A 12 9.98 -3.39 8.45
CA LEU A 12 9.80 -3.14 9.88
C LEU A 12 8.58 -3.90 10.43
N ARG A 13 8.12 -4.95 9.75
CA ARG A 13 6.90 -5.69 10.11
C ARG A 13 6.88 -6.19 11.55
N ASP A 14 8.02 -6.66 12.06
CA ASP A 14 8.11 -7.21 13.41
C ASP A 14 7.93 -6.10 14.46
N GLN A 15 8.54 -4.93 14.25
CA GLN A 15 8.38 -3.76 15.10
C GLN A 15 6.97 -3.18 15.00
N ALA A 16 6.45 -3.03 13.78
CA ALA A 16 5.12 -2.49 13.53
C ALA A 16 4.00 -3.40 14.10
N SER A 17 4.20 -4.73 14.09
CA SER A 17 3.26 -5.67 14.72
C SER A 17 3.22 -5.58 16.25
N GLN A 18 4.31 -5.09 16.87
CA GLN A 18 4.40 -4.92 18.33
C GLN A 18 3.91 -3.53 18.76
N ASP A 19 4.31 -2.50 18.01
CA ASP A 19 3.99 -1.10 18.29
C ASP A 19 4.07 -0.28 16.98
N LEU A 20 2.94 -0.22 16.26
CA LEU A 20 2.85 0.50 15.00
C LEU A 20 3.09 2.00 15.18
N GLU A 21 2.39 2.64 16.13
CA GLU A 21 2.51 4.09 16.36
C GLU A 21 3.94 4.47 16.79
N GLY A 22 4.55 3.72 17.70
CA GLY A 22 5.94 3.97 18.11
C GLY A 22 6.95 3.72 16.99
N THR A 23 6.67 2.78 16.08
CA THR A 23 7.50 2.56 14.88
C THR A 23 7.39 3.76 13.93
N LEU A 24 6.18 4.25 13.65
CA LEU A 24 5.96 5.42 12.80
C LEU A 24 6.55 6.69 13.41
N ALA A 25 6.41 6.89 14.72
CA ALA A 25 7.01 8.02 15.43
C ALA A 25 8.54 8.06 15.23
N LYS A 26 9.22 6.92 15.39
CA LYS A 26 10.68 6.83 15.18
C LYS A 26 11.08 7.09 13.73
N LEU A 27 10.30 6.63 12.76
CA LEU A 27 10.57 6.93 11.35
C LEU A 27 10.54 8.43 11.07
N ALA A 28 9.55 9.15 11.61
CA ALA A 28 9.49 10.60 11.53
C ALA A 28 10.69 11.28 12.23
N GLU A 29 11.08 10.80 13.42
CA GLU A 29 12.28 11.29 14.13
C GLU A 29 13.57 11.06 13.33
N TYR A 30 13.66 9.96 12.56
CA TYR A 30 14.79 9.65 11.68
C TYR A 30 14.78 10.44 10.37
N GLY A 31 13.72 11.21 10.10
CA GLY A 31 13.63 12.09 8.95
C GLY A 31 13.10 11.43 7.68
N TYR A 32 12.34 10.33 7.80
CA TYR A 32 11.55 9.83 6.67
C TYR A 32 10.38 10.76 6.39
N ASP A 33 10.08 10.99 5.12
CA ASP A 33 8.96 11.82 4.68
C ASP A 33 7.67 11.02 4.50
N GLY A 34 7.77 9.69 4.45
CA GLY A 34 6.64 8.83 4.17
C GLY A 34 6.89 7.34 4.34
N VAL A 35 5.85 6.58 4.03
CA VAL A 35 5.80 5.13 4.18
C VAL A 35 5.08 4.48 3.00
N GLU A 36 5.47 3.23 2.70
CA GLU A 36 4.72 2.31 1.84
C GLU A 36 4.21 1.14 2.71
N PRO A 37 2.95 1.19 3.19
CA PRO A 37 2.30 0.07 3.88
C PRO A 37 1.98 -1.10 2.95
N TYR A 38 1.76 -2.27 3.56
CA TYR A 38 1.24 -3.49 2.91
C TYR A 38 -0.06 -4.01 3.54
N THR A 39 -0.47 -3.40 4.66
CA THR A 39 -1.71 -3.69 5.40
C THR A 39 -2.08 -2.46 6.25
N PHE A 40 -3.22 -2.52 6.94
CA PHE A 40 -3.68 -1.48 7.85
C PHE A 40 -3.59 -1.88 9.34
N TRP A 41 -3.03 -3.03 9.71
CA TRP A 41 -2.90 -3.47 11.13
C TRP A 41 -4.19 -3.34 11.94
N ASP A 42 -5.27 -3.96 11.46
CA ASP A 42 -6.62 -3.92 12.06
C ASP A 42 -7.30 -2.53 12.15
N TYR A 43 -6.61 -1.46 11.73
CA TYR A 43 -7.21 -0.13 11.58
C TYR A 43 -8.04 -0.04 10.30
N SER A 44 -9.00 0.90 10.30
CA SER A 44 -9.62 1.34 9.05
C SER A 44 -8.58 2.11 8.21
N ALA A 45 -8.79 2.19 6.89
CA ALA A 45 -7.94 2.98 5.99
C ALA A 45 -7.82 4.44 6.45
N LYS A 46 -8.94 5.04 6.85
CA LYS A 46 -9.03 6.39 7.39
C LYS A 46 -8.23 6.56 8.69
N ASP A 47 -8.35 5.63 9.63
CA ASP A 47 -7.64 5.72 10.91
C ASP A 47 -6.14 5.52 10.73
N PHE A 48 -5.73 4.57 9.87
CA PHE A 48 -4.32 4.37 9.53
C PHE A 48 -3.71 5.63 8.89
N LYS A 49 -4.44 6.29 7.98
CA LYS A 49 -4.04 7.59 7.44
C LYS A 49 -3.86 8.64 8.54
N ALA A 50 -4.82 8.75 9.46
CA ALA A 50 -4.75 9.72 10.55
C ALA A 50 -3.53 9.50 11.46
N ILE A 51 -3.15 8.24 11.70
CA ILE A 51 -1.92 7.90 12.45
C ILE A 51 -0.68 8.35 11.68
N CYS A 52 -0.60 8.12 10.38
CA CYS A 52 0.53 8.58 9.56
C CYS A 52 0.62 10.12 9.55
N ASP A 53 -0.51 10.80 9.35
CA ASP A 53 -0.61 12.26 9.34
C ASP A 53 -0.18 12.89 10.69
N LYS A 54 -0.51 12.24 11.82
CA LYS A 54 -0.06 12.66 13.17
C LYS A 54 1.45 12.80 13.28
N PHE A 55 2.21 11.98 12.55
CA PHE A 55 3.67 11.99 12.54
C PHE A 55 4.26 12.70 11.30
N GLY A 56 3.42 13.30 10.45
CA GLY A 56 3.85 13.97 9.22
C GLY A 56 4.34 13.02 8.12
N LEU A 57 4.01 11.73 8.20
CA LEU A 57 4.41 10.72 7.21
C LEU A 57 3.35 10.61 6.11
N LYS A 58 3.73 10.86 4.85
CA LYS A 58 2.85 10.61 3.70
C LYS A 58 2.80 9.11 3.39
N ILE A 59 1.61 8.57 3.13
CA ILE A 59 1.46 7.27 2.45
C ILE A 59 1.73 7.52 0.96
N THR A 60 2.93 7.19 0.49
CA THR A 60 3.37 7.52 -0.88
C THR A 60 2.94 6.49 -1.91
N SER A 61 2.80 5.25 -1.47
CA SER A 61 2.37 4.12 -2.28
C SER A 61 1.79 3.04 -1.36
N PHE A 62 1.09 2.06 -1.93
CA PHE A 62 0.62 0.89 -1.20
C PHE A 62 1.12 -0.39 -1.86
N HIS A 63 1.82 -1.22 -1.10
CA HIS A 63 2.30 -2.53 -1.50
C HIS A 63 1.14 -3.51 -1.55
N THR A 64 0.54 -3.69 -2.73
CA THR A 64 -0.73 -4.40 -2.88
C THR A 64 -0.52 -5.66 -3.71
N GLY A 65 -0.58 -6.82 -3.06
CA GLY A 65 -0.51 -8.11 -3.73
C GLY A 65 -1.71 -8.34 -4.65
N LEU A 66 -1.50 -9.12 -5.72
CA LEU A 66 -2.54 -9.41 -6.71
C LEU A 66 -3.75 -10.12 -6.07
N GLU A 67 -3.49 -10.94 -5.05
CA GLU A 67 -4.48 -11.64 -4.25
C GLU A 67 -5.43 -10.74 -3.46
N CYS A 68 -5.05 -9.50 -3.13
CA CYS A 68 -5.98 -8.54 -2.51
C CYS A 68 -7.13 -8.24 -3.49
N TYR A 69 -6.81 -8.01 -4.76
CA TYR A 69 -7.80 -7.73 -5.78
C TYR A 69 -8.67 -8.94 -6.11
N ILE A 70 -8.10 -10.15 -6.06
CA ILE A 70 -8.84 -11.40 -6.29
C ILE A 70 -9.79 -11.70 -5.12
N ASN A 71 -9.29 -11.63 -3.88
CA ASN A 71 -10.03 -12.11 -2.71
C ASN A 71 -10.99 -11.05 -2.18
N ASP A 72 -10.55 -9.79 -2.11
CA ASP A 72 -11.35 -8.70 -1.54
C ASP A 72 -12.15 -7.93 -2.61
N GLY A 73 -11.78 -8.11 -3.89
CA GLY A 73 -12.35 -7.40 -5.02
C GLY A 73 -11.61 -6.10 -5.36
N ILE A 74 -11.61 -5.76 -6.65
CA ILE A 74 -10.88 -4.59 -7.19
C ILE A 74 -11.40 -3.29 -6.58
N GLU A 75 -12.71 -3.07 -6.61
CA GLU A 75 -13.35 -1.84 -6.14
C GLU A 75 -13.10 -1.57 -4.67
N LYS A 76 -13.28 -2.58 -3.82
CA LYS A 76 -13.04 -2.46 -2.38
C LYS A 76 -11.56 -2.19 -2.10
N THR A 77 -10.66 -2.95 -2.73
CA THR A 77 -9.22 -2.78 -2.54
C THR A 77 -8.80 -1.36 -2.89
N CYS A 78 -9.19 -0.85 -4.06
CA CYS A 78 -8.90 0.52 -4.49
C CYS A 78 -9.53 1.56 -3.56
N ALA A 79 -10.80 1.40 -3.18
CA ALA A 79 -11.50 2.33 -2.29
C ALA A 79 -10.79 2.48 -0.94
N ASP A 80 -10.36 1.37 -0.32
CA ASP A 80 -9.61 1.39 0.93
C ASP A 80 -8.28 2.16 0.78
N ARG A 81 -7.56 1.99 -0.35
CA ARG A 81 -6.28 2.69 -0.57
C ARG A 81 -6.47 4.18 -0.88
N ILE A 82 -7.52 4.52 -1.63
CA ILE A 82 -7.90 5.91 -1.90
C ILE A 82 -8.31 6.61 -0.59
N GLU A 83 -9.09 5.96 0.27
CA GLU A 83 -9.46 6.51 1.58
C GLU A 83 -8.23 6.73 2.48
N ALA A 84 -7.23 5.85 2.39
CA ALA A 84 -5.93 6.04 3.05
C ALA A 84 -5.08 7.18 2.43
N GLY A 85 -5.56 7.85 1.38
CA GLY A 85 -4.86 8.93 0.69
C GLY A 85 -3.71 8.45 -0.20
N CYS A 86 -3.72 7.17 -0.60
CA CYS A 86 -2.72 6.59 -1.48
C CYS A 86 -3.09 6.82 -2.95
N GLU A 87 -2.21 7.50 -3.68
CA GLU A 87 -2.38 7.81 -5.12
C GLU A 87 -1.74 6.75 -6.03
N VAL A 88 -0.83 5.92 -5.48
CA VAL A 88 -0.04 4.94 -6.25
C VAL A 88 -0.12 3.57 -5.61
N VAL A 89 -0.67 2.59 -6.32
CA VAL A 89 -0.58 1.18 -5.92
C VAL A 89 0.61 0.52 -6.60
N ALA A 90 1.46 -0.14 -5.81
CA ALA A 90 2.58 -0.91 -6.31
C ALA A 90 2.19 -2.40 -6.34
N PHE A 91 2.42 -3.04 -7.49
CA PHE A 91 2.30 -4.49 -7.67
C PHE A 91 3.66 -5.13 -7.38
N PRO A 92 3.87 -5.71 -6.19
CA PRO A 92 5.21 -6.10 -5.74
C PRO A 92 5.67 -7.43 -6.32
N TYR A 93 4.72 -8.26 -6.72
CA TYR A 93 4.93 -9.56 -7.34
C TYR A 93 3.69 -9.96 -8.13
N ILE A 94 3.88 -10.95 -9.00
CA ILE A 94 2.81 -11.64 -9.71
C ILE A 94 3.00 -13.13 -9.36
N CYS A 95 1.89 -13.83 -9.06
CA CYS A 95 1.92 -15.23 -8.62
C CYS A 95 1.31 -16.15 -9.69
N GLY A 96 1.54 -17.45 -9.57
CA GLY A 96 0.76 -18.55 -10.17
C GLY A 96 -0.04 -18.27 -11.45
N GLY A 97 0.60 -18.36 -12.62
CA GLY A 97 -0.12 -18.33 -13.90
C GLY A 97 -0.50 -16.92 -14.39
N TYR A 98 -0.29 -15.87 -13.61
CA TYR A 98 -0.66 -14.49 -13.96
C TYR A 98 0.46 -13.72 -14.71
N HIS A 99 1.63 -14.33 -14.94
CA HIS A 99 2.69 -13.68 -15.72
C HIS A 99 2.38 -13.65 -17.22
N ALA A 100 3.03 -12.73 -17.94
CA ALA A 100 2.96 -12.67 -19.40
C ALA A 100 3.21 -14.05 -20.04
N GLY A 101 2.27 -14.47 -20.90
CA GLY A 101 2.34 -15.75 -21.60
C GLY A 101 1.86 -16.97 -20.79
N GLN A 102 1.31 -16.77 -19.59
CA GLN A 102 0.72 -17.83 -18.77
C GLN A 102 -0.83 -17.76 -18.79
N GLU A 103 -1.46 -18.79 -18.22
CA GLU A 103 -2.90 -19.05 -18.30
C GLU A 103 -3.80 -17.85 -17.96
N HIS A 104 -3.44 -17.09 -16.93
CA HIS A 104 -4.26 -16.01 -16.37
C HIS A 104 -3.77 -14.61 -16.74
N TYR A 105 -2.89 -14.47 -17.74
CA TYR A 105 -2.33 -13.17 -18.09
C TYR A 105 -3.38 -12.15 -18.57
N GLU A 106 -4.42 -12.61 -19.27
CA GLU A 106 -5.52 -11.73 -19.70
C GLU A 106 -6.25 -11.13 -18.50
N GLU A 107 -6.49 -11.91 -17.45
CA GLU A 107 -7.10 -11.45 -16.19
C GLU A 107 -6.23 -10.38 -15.51
N THR A 108 -4.90 -10.53 -15.53
CA THR A 108 -3.99 -9.49 -15.03
C THR A 108 -4.15 -8.18 -15.78
N LYS A 109 -4.25 -8.22 -17.12
CA LYS A 109 -4.41 -7.01 -17.93
C LYS A 109 -5.74 -6.32 -17.66
N GLU A 110 -6.84 -7.08 -17.58
CA GLU A 110 -8.17 -6.56 -17.26
C GLU A 110 -8.20 -5.92 -15.86
N MET A 111 -7.58 -6.57 -14.88
CA MET A 111 -7.44 -6.05 -13.53
C MET A 111 -6.66 -4.72 -13.52
N CYS A 112 -5.49 -4.66 -14.17
CA CYS A 112 -4.72 -3.43 -14.26
C CYS A 112 -5.51 -2.30 -14.96
N ALA A 113 -6.23 -2.61 -16.04
CA ALA A 113 -7.05 -1.63 -16.75
C ALA A 113 -8.14 -1.04 -15.85
N LYS A 114 -8.86 -1.90 -15.12
CA LYS A 114 -9.91 -1.47 -14.19
C LYS A 114 -9.36 -0.65 -13.01
N ILE A 115 -8.18 -1.01 -12.51
CA ILE A 115 -7.50 -0.22 -11.47
C ILE A 115 -7.12 1.16 -12.01
N ILE A 116 -6.57 1.23 -13.22
CA ILE A 116 -6.25 2.52 -13.86
C ILE A 116 -7.50 3.39 -13.98
N GLU A 117 -8.64 2.83 -14.40
CA GLU A 117 -9.91 3.58 -14.48
C GLU A 117 -10.37 4.14 -13.13
N ILE A 118 -10.18 3.41 -12.04
CA ILE A 118 -10.58 3.85 -10.69
C ILE A 118 -9.68 4.98 -10.15
N TYR A 119 -8.40 4.99 -10.54
CA TYR A 119 -7.40 5.97 -10.09
C TYR A 119 -7.29 7.21 -11.00
N GLN A 120 -8.05 7.29 -12.09
CA GLN A 120 -8.16 8.49 -12.96
C GLN A 120 -9.00 9.59 -12.33
#